data_AF-A0A957NQ96-F1
#
_entry.id   AF-A0A957NQ96-F1
#
_cell.length_a   1.000
_cell.length_b   1.000
_cell.length_c   1.000
_cell.angle_alpha   90.00
_cell.angle_beta   90.00
_cell.angle_gamma   90.00
#
_symmetry.space_group_name_H-M   'P 1'
#
loop_
_entity.id
_entity.type
_entity.pdbx_description
1 polymer ?
#
loop_
_entity_poly.entity_id
_entity_poly.type
_entity_poly.pdbx_seq_one_letter_code
_entity_poly.pdbx_strand_id
1 'polypeptide(L)' 'WLVGGLLSLPLGKVLSDQVGNLFLGAPASYTFSVWGAVLWLLLVLLLATLASFLPAWNAARLTVRDTLAYQ' A
#
# COMPACT_ATOMS: atom_id res chain seq x y z
N TRP A 1 23.39 -9.67 -9.86
CA TRP A 1 24.08 -8.44 -9.43
C TRP A 1 24.48 -7.54 -10.60
N LEU A 2 25.39 -7.95 -11.51
CA LEU A 2 25.82 -7.10 -12.64
C LEU A 2 24.68 -6.66 -13.57
N VAL A 3 23.80 -7.58 -13.95
CA VAL A 3 22.63 -7.27 -14.81
C VAL A 3 21.68 -6.29 -14.13
N GLY A 4 21.43 -6.45 -12.83
CA GLY A 4 20.60 -5.53 -12.05
C GLY A 4 21.22 -4.14 -11.91
N GLY A 5 22.55 -4.06 -11.71
CA GLY A 5 23.28 -2.79 -11.71
C GLY A 5 23.25 -2.09 -13.07
N LEU A 6 23.49 -2.84 -14.15
CA LEU A 6 23.42 -2.32 -15.52
C LEU A 6 22.02 -1.79 -15.89
N LEU A 7 20.96 -2.47 -15.44
CA LEU A 7 19.58 -2.03 -15.66
C LEU A 7 19.16 -0.86 -14.75
N SER A 8 19.78 -0.71 -13.58
CA SER A 8 19.48 0.40 -12.66
C SER A 8 19.90 1.76 -13.20
N LEU A 9 20.95 1.83 -14.02
CA LEU A 9 21.41 3.09 -14.63
C LEU A 9 20.41 3.71 -15.62
N PRO A 10 19.91 3.00 -16.65
CA PRO A 10 18.91 3.55 -17.55
C PRO A 10 17.56 3.75 -16.84
N LEU A 11 17.16 2.85 -15.94
CA LEU A 11 15.92 3.00 -15.17
C LEU A 11 15.96 4.22 -14.26
N GLY A 12 17.07 4.44 -13.55
CA GLY A 12 17.27 5.60 -12.69
C GLY A 12 17.27 6.90 -13.49
N LYS A 13 17.87 6.90 -14.68
CA LYS A 13 17.83 8.07 -15.58
C LYS A 13 16.43 8.37 -16.08
N VAL A 14 15.70 7.38 -16.60
CA VAL A 14 14.32 7.57 -17.08
C VAL A 14 13.40 8.07 -15.95
N LEU A 15 13.53 7.50 -14.75
CA LEU A 15 12.81 7.97 -13.58
C LEU A 15 13.21 9.40 -13.19
N SER A 16 14.51 9.71 -13.16
CA SER A 16 15.00 11.05 -12.83
C SER A 16 14.58 12.10 -13.86
N ASP A 17 14.51 11.75 -15.14
CA ASP A 17 14.09 12.64 -16.23
C ASP A 17 12.57 12.84 -16.22
N GLN A 18 11.79 11.78 -15.98
CA GLN A 18 10.33 11.91 -15.84
C GLN A 18 9.94 12.67 -14.58
N VAL A 19 10.57 12.37 -13.44
CA VAL A 19 10.41 13.14 -12.20
C VAL A 19 10.89 14.57 -12.45
N GLY A 20 12.08 14.78 -13.01
CA GLY A 20 12.58 16.09 -13.37
C GLY A 20 11.60 16.89 -14.22
N ASN A 21 11.01 16.30 -15.26
CA ASN A 21 10.05 16.98 -16.15
C ASN A 21 8.67 17.19 -15.50
N LEU A 22 8.15 16.22 -14.75
CA LEU A 22 6.91 16.37 -13.98
C LEU A 22 7.02 17.45 -12.90
N PHE A 23 8.22 17.67 -12.36
CA PHE A 23 8.49 18.69 -11.35
C PHE A 23 8.93 20.05 -11.94
N LEU A 24 9.66 20.07 -13.07
CA LEU A 24 10.30 21.27 -13.63
C LEU A 24 9.64 21.83 -14.91
N GLY A 25 8.72 21.09 -15.54
CA GLY A 25 8.21 21.41 -16.89
C GLY A 25 6.70 21.38 -17.10
N ALA A 26 5.91 21.05 -16.08
CA ALA A 26 4.51 21.39 -15.98
C ALA A 26 4.20 21.50 -14.48
N PRO A 27 3.62 22.60 -13.98
CA PRO A 27 3.12 22.59 -12.63
C PRO A 27 1.99 21.56 -12.61
N ALA A 28 2.28 20.33 -12.20
CA ALA A 28 1.27 19.56 -11.52
C ALA A 28 0.82 20.49 -10.40
N SER A 29 -0.30 21.16 -10.58
CA SER A 29 -0.99 21.85 -9.52
C SER A 29 -1.32 20.74 -8.53
N TYR A 30 -0.37 20.49 -7.63
CA TYR A 30 -0.51 19.63 -6.48
C TYR A 30 -1.47 20.36 -5.56
N THR A 31 -2.73 20.36 -5.96
CA THR A 31 -3.84 20.79 -5.14
C THR A 31 -4.03 19.65 -4.18
N PHE A 32 -3.47 19.82 -2.98
CA PHE A 32 -3.73 18.92 -1.88
C PHE A 32 -5.24 18.96 -1.60
N SER A 33 -5.96 17.98 -2.14
CA SER A 33 -7.38 17.85 -1.93
C SER A 33 -7.58 17.19 -0.57
N VAL A 34 -7.95 17.99 0.43
CA VAL A 34 -8.38 17.49 1.75
C VAL A 34 -9.47 16.43 1.58
N TRP A 35 -10.37 16.61 0.62
CA TRP A 35 -11.38 15.63 0.25
C TRP A 35 -10.78 14.32 -0.28
N GLY A 36 -9.75 14.38 -1.12
CA GLY A 36 -9.02 13.21 -1.59
C GLY A 36 -8.35 12.44 -0.45
N ALA A 37 -7.73 13.15 0.50
CA ALA A 37 -7.13 12.55 1.69
C ALA A 37 -8.18 11.88 2.60
N VAL A 38 -9.32 12.53 2.82
CA VAL A 38 -10.43 11.97 3.62
C VAL A 38 -11.03 10.73 2.94
N LEU A 39 -11.29 10.77 1.63
CA LEU A 39 -11.76 9.61 0.88
C LEU A 39 -10.77 8.44 0.94
N TRP A 40 -9.48 8.73 0.81
CA TRP A 40 -8.44 7.72 0.92
C TRP A 40 -8.39 7.09 2.32
N LEU A 41 -8.45 7.90 3.38
CA LEU A 41 -8.52 7.40 4.76
C LEU A 41 -9.75 6.53 5.00
N LEU A 42 -10.93 6.95 4.52
CA LEU A 42 -12.16 6.17 4.63
C LEU A 42 -12.04 4.83 3.89
N LEU A 43 -11.46 4.82 2.69
CA LEU A 43 -11.20 3.60 1.94
C LEU A 43 -10.27 2.65 2.71
N VAL A 44 -9.13 3.15 3.21
CA VAL A 44 -8.16 2.34 3.95
C VAL A 44 -8.79 1.76 5.22
N LEU A 45 -9.56 2.55 5.97
CA LEU A 45 -10.26 2.08 7.17
C LEU A 45 -11.32 1.02 6.84
N LEU A 46 -12.09 1.22 5.76
CA LEU A 46 -13.09 0.24 5.31
C LEU A 46 -12.42 -1.07 4.90
N LEU A 47 -11.34 -1.01 4.13
CA LEU A 47 -10.59 -2.20 3.74
C LEU A 47 -9.95 -2.90 4.96
N ALA A 48 -9.34 -2.14 5.88
CA ALA A 48 -8.72 -2.69 7.07
C ALA A 48 -9.73 -3.34 8.02
N THR A 49 -10.90 -2.73 8.19
CA THR A 49 -11.99 -3.29 9.00
C THR A 49 -12.55 -4.57 8.38
N LEU A 50 -12.82 -4.59 7.07
CA LEU A 50 -13.24 -5.81 6.38
C LEU A 50 -12.18 -6.91 6.48
N ALA A 51 -10.92 -6.56 6.21
CA ALA A 51 -9.80 -7.49 6.25
C ALA A 51 -9.50 -8.02 7.66
N SER A 52 -9.79 -7.26 8.73
CA SER A 52 -9.60 -7.69 10.12
C SER A 52 -10.81 -8.43 10.67
N PHE A 53 -12.02 -8.09 10.23
CA PHE A 53 -13.25 -8.73 10.67
C PHE A 53 -13.35 -10.18 10.17
N LEU A 54 -12.99 -10.44 8.91
CA LEU A 54 -12.96 -11.79 8.32
C LEU A 54 -12.11 -12.81 9.12
N PRO A 55 -10.83 -12.54 9.45
CA PRO A 55 -10.02 -13.45 10.26
C PRO A 55 -10.42 -13.44 11.74
N ALA A 56 -10.88 -12.31 12.30
CA ALA A 56 -11.35 -12.26 13.68
C ALA A 56 -12.60 -13.14 13.89
N TRP A 57 -13.51 -13.20 12.92
CA TRP A 57 -14.67 -14.09 12.96
C TRP A 57 -14.28 -15.57 12.85
N ASN A 58 -13.31 -15.89 11.99
CA ASN A 58 -12.79 -17.25 11.88
C ASN A 58 -12.01 -17.68 13.14
N ALA A 59 -11.21 -16.79 13.73
CA ALA A 59 -10.47 -17.05 14.95
C ALA A 59 -11.40 -17.19 16.18
N ALA A 60 -12.47 -16.38 16.27
CA ALA A 60 -13.44 -16.49 17.36
C ALA A 60 -14.20 -17.82 17.35
N ARG A 61 -14.39 -18.46 16.18
CA ARG A 61 -14.99 -19.80 16.09
C ARG A 61 -14.05 -20.95 16.47
N LEU A 62 -12.74 -20.70 16.59
CA LEU A 62 -11.71 -21.72 16.87
C LEU A 62 -11.30 -21.83 18.35
N THR A 63 -11.97 -21.17 19.29
CA THR A 63 -11.40 -20.98 20.64
C THR A 63 -11.83 -21.96 21.76
N VAL A 64 -12.56 -23.05 21.51
CA VAL A 64 -12.92 -23.94 22.66
C VAL A 64 -12.87 -25.46 22.41
N ARG A 65 -12.96 -25.99 21.19
CA ARG A 65 -12.89 -27.46 21.02
C ARG A 65 -11.49 -28.05 20.90
N ASP A 66 -10.47 -27.21 20.66
CA ASP A 66 -9.08 -27.67 20.46
C ASP A 66 -8.15 -27.45 21.67
N THR A 67 -8.59 -26.79 22.75
CA THR A 67 -7.80 -26.72 24.00
C THR A 67 -7.92 -27.97 24.88
N LEU A 68 -8.77 -28.95 24.52
CA LEU A 68 -8.87 -30.24 25.23
C LEU A 68 -8.19 -31.40 24.47
N ALA A 69 -7.63 -31.13 23.30
CA ALA A 69 -6.80 -32.08 22.55
C ALA A 69 -5.30 -31.86 22.78
N TYR A 70 -4.94 -31.00 23.74
CA TYR A 70 -3.60 -30.99 24.33
C TYR A 70 -3.67 -31.74 25.66
N GLN A 71 -3.82 -33.07 25.55
CA GLN A 71 -3.31 -34.00 26.54
C GLN A 71 -1.80 -34.17 26.30
#